data_AF-A0A957WYI2-F1
#
_entry.id   AF-A0A957WYI2-F1
#
_cell.length_a   1.000
_cell.length_b   1.000
_cell.length_c   1.000
_cell.angle_alpha   90.00
_cell.angle_beta   90.00
_cell.angle_gamma   90.00
#
_symmetry.space_group_name_H-M   'P 1'
#
loop_
_entity.id
_entity.type
_entity.pdbx_description
1 polymer ?
#
loop_
_entity_poly.entity_id
_entity_poly.type
_entity_poly.pdbx_seq_one_letter_code
_entity_poly.pdbx_strand_id
1 'polypeptide(L)'
;MTKANEYRTILRQLDHWDAYLLQESGLPGPRGNIELAQVVADEGDEPLFQRYITYTVEAAPVNSPYEFLVFCGIVGLGRLLAEGDTAQLPT
;
A
#
# COMPACT_ATOMS: atom_id res chain seq x y z
N MET A 1 17.30 -15.01 1.57
CA MET A 1 16.02 -14.51 1.02
C MET A 1 15.90 -13.07 1.49
N THR A 2 15.54 -12.10 0.64
CA THR A 2 15.32 -10.71 1.09
C THR A 2 13.96 -10.59 1.77
N LYS A 3 13.80 -9.62 2.66
CA LYS A 3 12.52 -9.38 3.33
C LYS A 3 11.42 -9.01 2.32
N ALA A 4 11.74 -8.25 1.28
CA ALA A 4 10.85 -8.03 0.14
C ALA A 4 10.35 -9.32 -0.54
N ASN A 5 11.20 -10.35 -0.71
CA ASN A 5 10.77 -11.62 -1.32
C ASN A 5 9.83 -12.41 -0.39
N GLU A 6 10.03 -12.32 0.93
CA GLU A 6 9.12 -12.91 1.91
C GLU A 6 7.74 -12.24 1.84
N TYR A 7 7.69 -10.90 1.85
CA TYR A 7 6.44 -10.16 1.68
C TYR A 7 5.72 -10.55 0.40
N ARG A 8 6.43 -10.59 -0.73
CA ARG A 8 5.86 -10.96 -2.03
C ARG A 8 5.26 -12.36 -2.01
N THR A 9 5.95 -13.31 -1.37
CA THR A 9 5.47 -14.69 -1.24
C THR A 9 4.19 -14.76 -0.40
N ILE A 10 4.14 -14.00 0.70
CA ILE A 10 2.97 -13.96 1.58
C ILE A 10 1.78 -13.30 0.88
N LEU A 11 1.96 -12.12 0.28
CA LEU A 11 0.86 -11.39 -0.38
C LEU A 11 0.21 -12.21 -1.50
N ARG A 12 1.00 -12.96 -2.29
CA ARG A 12 0.47 -13.85 -3.34
C ARG A 12 -0.35 -15.02 -2.83
N GLN A 13 -0.28 -15.33 -1.54
CA GLN A 13 -1.04 -16.41 -0.90
C GLN A 13 -2.30 -15.91 -0.17
N LEU A 14 -2.49 -14.59 -0.08
CA LEU A 14 -3.60 -13.98 0.64
C LEU A 14 -4.65 -13.47 -0.34
N ASP A 15 -5.92 -13.78 -0.06
CA ASP A 15 -7.06 -13.17 -0.77
C ASP A 15 -7.27 -11.70 -0.37
N HIS A 16 -6.90 -11.35 0.87
CA HIS A 16 -7.05 -10.01 1.43
C HIS A 16 -5.77 -9.59 2.17
N TRP A 17 -5.17 -8.49 1.73
CA TRP A 17 -3.88 -8.04 2.25
C TRP A 17 -3.99 -7.18 3.50
N ASP A 18 -5.14 -6.50 3.69
CA ASP A 18 -5.31 -5.39 4.64
C ASP A 18 -4.83 -5.75 6.06
N ALA A 19 -5.27 -6.89 6.60
CA ALA A 19 -4.87 -7.31 7.95
C ALA A 19 -3.35 -7.51 8.08
N TYR A 20 -2.72 -8.09 7.06
CA TYR A 20 -1.28 -8.31 7.03
C TYR A 20 -0.51 -7.00 6.89
N LEU A 21 -0.96 -6.11 6.01
CA LEU A 21 -0.34 -4.80 5.81
C LEU A 21 -0.40 -3.94 7.08
N LEU A 22 -1.53 -3.95 7.79
CA LEU A 22 -1.68 -3.22 9.04
C LEU A 22 -0.74 -3.76 10.12
N GLN A 23 -0.61 -5.08 10.24
CA GLN A 23 0.29 -5.73 11.19
C GLN A 23 1.77 -5.40 10.93
N GLU A 24 2.19 -5.43 9.66
CA GLU A 24 3.58 -5.22 9.25
C GLU A 24 3.90 -3.77 8.89
N SER A 25 2.96 -2.85 9.11
CA SER A 25 3.04 -1.44 8.68
C SER A 25 4.19 -0.65 9.31
N GLY A 26 4.62 -1.03 10.52
CA GLY A 26 5.48 -0.21 11.36
C GLY A 26 4.78 1.01 11.99
N LEU A 27 3.45 1.09 11.85
CA LEU A 27 2.60 2.15 12.40
C LEU A 27 1.63 1.56 13.46
N PRO A 28 1.28 2.32 14.52
CA PRO A 28 1.79 3.64 14.87
C PRO A 28 3.24 3.56 15.32
N GLY A 29 4.09 4.37 14.71
CA GLY A 29 5.54 4.32 14.89
C GLY A 29 6.23 5.37 14.03
N PRO A 30 7.50 5.69 14.33
CA PRO A 30 8.19 6.81 13.66
C PRO A 30 8.51 6.53 12.19
N ARG A 31 8.37 5.27 11.73
CA ARG A 31 8.78 4.83 10.39
C ARG A 31 7.82 3.77 9.86
N GLY A 32 7.08 4.11 8.82
CA GLY A 32 6.33 3.15 8.02
C GLY A 32 7.27 2.20 7.26
N ASN A 33 6.77 1.01 6.96
CA ASN A 33 7.52 -0.04 6.27
C ASN A 33 7.57 0.20 4.75
N ILE A 34 8.54 1.02 4.31
CA ILE A 34 8.71 1.38 2.89
C ILE A 34 9.04 0.18 1.98
N GLU A 35 9.69 -0.86 2.51
CA GLU A 35 9.99 -2.07 1.76
C GLU A 35 8.69 -2.84 1.44
N LEU A 36 7.80 -3.00 2.42
CA LEU A 36 6.48 -3.59 2.20
C LEU A 36 5.63 -2.73 1.26
N ALA A 37 5.64 -1.40 1.41
CA ALA A 37 4.89 -0.51 0.51
C ALA A 37 5.33 -0.64 -0.96
N GLN A 38 6.63 -0.80 -1.23
CA GLN A 38 7.12 -1.07 -2.58
C GLN A 38 6.62 -2.43 -3.10
N VAL A 39 6.64 -3.48 -2.26
CA VAL A 39 6.11 -4.79 -2.65
C VAL A 39 4.61 -4.73 -2.95
N VAL A 40 3.83 -3.97 -2.18
CA VAL A 40 2.41 -3.73 -2.45
C VAL A 40 2.21 -3.02 -3.78
N ALA A 41 3.02 -2.00 -4.09
CA ALA A 41 2.96 -1.31 -5.37
C ALA A 41 3.28 -2.25 -6.55
N ASP A 42 4.29 -3.12 -6.42
CA ASP A 42 4.70 -4.06 -7.46
C ASP A 42 3.66 -5.16 -7.72
N GLU A 43 3.00 -5.66 -6.68
CA GLU A 43 2.08 -6.81 -6.78
C GLU A 43 0.61 -6.40 -6.92
N GLY A 44 0.25 -5.20 -6.47
CA GLY A 44 -1.11 -4.69 -6.47
C GLY A 44 -1.54 -4.11 -7.82
N ASP A 45 -2.83 -3.87 -7.93
CA ASP A 45 -3.47 -3.31 -9.11
C ASP A 45 -4.21 -2.00 -8.82
N GLU A 46 -4.66 -1.33 -9.89
CA GLU A 46 -5.38 -0.06 -9.78
C GLU A 46 -6.61 -0.14 -8.86
N PRO A 47 -7.53 -1.14 -8.97
CA PRO A 47 -8.67 -1.24 -8.06
C PRO A 47 -8.28 -1.30 -6.58
N LEU A 48 -7.21 -2.04 -6.23
CA LEU A 48 -6.70 -2.08 -4.87
C LEU A 48 -6.21 -0.71 -4.41
N PHE A 49 -5.42 -0.03 -5.24
CA PHE A 49 -4.86 1.28 -4.90
C PHE A 49 -5.93 2.35 -4.76
N GLN A 50 -6.92 2.36 -5.67
CA GLN A 50 -8.08 3.24 -5.61
C GLN A 50 -8.87 3.01 -4.32
N ARG A 51 -9.11 1.75 -3.94
CA ARG A 51 -9.76 1.41 -2.66
C ARG A 51 -8.99 1.99 -1.47
N TYR A 52 -7.67 1.88 -1.46
CA TYR A 52 -6.84 2.36 -0.35
C TYR A 52 -6.79 3.88 -0.22
N ILE A 53 -6.87 4.65 -1.30
CA ILE A 53 -6.91 6.11 -1.19
C ILE A 53 -8.28 6.67 -0.77
N THR A 54 -9.30 5.81 -0.63
CA THR A 54 -10.62 6.23 -0.11
C THR A 54 -10.66 6.41 1.40
N TYR A 55 -9.66 5.92 2.14
CA TYR A 55 -9.61 6.10 3.59
C TYR A 55 -9.43 7.57 3.94
N THR A 56 -10.39 8.12 4.67
CA THR A 56 -10.37 9.50 5.14
C THR A 56 -9.66 9.60 6.50
N VAL A 57 -9.45 10.83 6.99
CA VAL A 57 -8.87 11.05 8.33
C VAL A 57 -9.72 10.47 9.46
N GLU A 58 -11.02 10.25 9.24
CA GLU A 58 -11.90 9.57 10.18
C GLU A 58 -11.67 8.04 10.19
N ALA A 59 -11.42 7.44 9.02
CA ALA A 59 -11.19 6.00 8.87
C ALA A 59 -9.73 5.59 9.12
N ALA A 60 -8.79 6.50 8.83
CA ALA A 60 -7.35 6.38 9.06
C ALA A 60 -6.84 7.65 9.78
N PRO A 61 -7.08 7.78 11.10
CA PRO A 61 -6.59 8.91 11.87
C PRO A 61 -5.07 9.02 11.84
N VAL A 62 -4.54 10.23 12.03
CA VAL A 62 -3.08 10.43 12.16
C VAL A 62 -2.52 9.62 13.35
N ASN A 63 -1.33 9.06 13.15
CA ASN A 63 -0.69 8.07 14.01
C ASN A 63 -1.50 6.76 14.13
N SER A 64 -1.97 6.20 13.01
CA SER A 64 -2.71 4.94 12.92
C SER A 64 -2.08 3.97 11.91
N PRO A 65 -2.16 2.64 12.12
CA PRO A 65 -1.76 1.66 11.11
C PRO A 65 -2.48 1.83 9.77
N TYR A 66 -3.72 2.34 9.80
CA TYR A 66 -4.54 2.51 8.60
C TYR A 66 -4.00 3.55 7.62
N GLU A 67 -3.18 4.51 8.07
CA GLU A 67 -2.45 5.41 7.17
C GLU A 67 -1.53 4.66 6.21
N PHE A 68 -1.04 3.48 6.61
CA PHE A 68 -0.19 2.66 5.77
C PHE A 68 -0.92 2.17 4.51
N LEU A 69 -2.23 1.92 4.60
CA LEU A 69 -3.02 1.54 3.43
C LEU A 69 -3.08 2.70 2.43
N VAL A 70 -3.41 3.91 2.88
CA VAL A 70 -3.40 5.12 2.04
C VAL A 70 -2.03 5.32 1.41
N PHE A 71 -0.96 5.19 2.19
CA PHE A 71 0.41 5.28 1.71
C PHE A 71 0.70 4.26 0.60
N CYS A 72 0.32 2.99 0.78
CA CYS A 72 0.46 1.96 -0.25
C CYS A 72 -0.34 2.30 -1.51
N GLY A 73 -1.56 2.82 -1.37
CA GLY A 73 -2.38 3.27 -2.49
C GLY A 73 -1.68 4.36 -3.31
N ILE A 74 -1.18 5.41 -2.66
CA ILE A 74 -0.48 6.51 -3.35
C ILE A 74 0.80 6.04 -4.05
N VAL A 75 1.60 5.18 -3.41
CA VAL A 75 2.82 4.64 -4.05
C VAL A 75 2.44 3.78 -5.26
N GLY A 76 1.41 2.94 -5.16
CA GLY A 76 0.90 2.13 -6.26
C GLY A 76 0.41 2.95 -7.45
N LEU A 77 -0.41 3.98 -7.21
CA LEU A 77 -0.87 4.89 -8.27
C LEU A 77 0.30 5.65 -8.92
N GLY A 78 1.29 6.07 -8.11
CA GLY A 78 2.52 6.69 -8.61
C GLY A 78 3.32 5.77 -9.53
N ARG A 79 3.39 4.47 -9.22
CA ARG A 79 4.00 3.45 -10.11
C ARG A 79 3.26 3.39 -11.44
N LEU A 80 1.93 3.23 -11.42
CA LEU A 80 1.11 3.16 -12.65
C LEU A 80 1.32 4.39 -13.53
N LEU A 81 1.31 5.59 -12.92
CA LEU A 81 1.60 6.83 -13.63
C LEU A 81 3.00 6.84 -14.24
N ALA A 82 4.02 6.39 -13.50
CA ALA A 82 5.40 6.30 -14.00
C ALA A 82 5.55 5.27 -15.14
N GLU A 83 4.69 4.25 -15.18
CA GLU A 83 4.61 3.26 -16.26
C GLU A 83 3.82 3.77 -17.49
N GLY A 84 3.26 4.97 -17.43
CA GLY A 84 2.60 5.65 -18.54
C GLY A 84 1.07 5.63 -18.49
N ASP A 85 0.46 5.14 -17.40
CA ASP A 85 -0.97 5.23 -17.21
C ASP A 85 -1.36 6.66 -16.78
N THR A 86 -1.68 7.50 -17.76
CA THR A 86 -2.08 8.89 -17.51
C THR A 86 -3.49 9.03 -16.95
N ALA A 87 -4.27 7.95 -16.81
CA ALA A 87 -5.58 7.99 -16.17
C ALA A 87 -5.51 8.41 -14.69
N GLN A 88 -4.32 8.28 -14.08
CA GLN A 88 -4.07 8.66 -12.69
C GLN A 88 -3.87 10.18 -12.49
N LEU A 89 -3.82 10.97 -13.57
CA LEU A 89 -3.74 12.43 -13.49
C LEU A 89 -5.14 13.05 -13.31
N PRO A 90 -5.25 14.16 -12.55
CA PRO A 90 -6.50 14.91 -12.49
C PRO A 90 -6.87 15.45 -13.88
N THR A 91 -8.14 15.27 -14.25
CA THR A 91 -8.77 15.91 -15.43
C THR A 91 -9.03 17.39 -15.22
#